data_AF-A0A496ZZN5-F1
#
_entry.id   AF-A0A496ZZN5-F1
#
_cell.length_a   1.000
_cell.length_b   1.000
_cell.length_c   1.000
_cell.angle_alpha   90.00
_cell.angle_beta   90.00
_cell.angle_gamma   90.00
#
_symmetry.space_group_name_H-M   'P 1'
#
loop_
_entity.id
_entity.type
_entity.pdbx_description
1 polymer ?
#
loop_
_entity_poly.entity_id
_entity_poly.type
_entity_poly.pdbx_seq_one_letter_code
_entity_poly.pdbx_strand_id
1 'polypeptide(L)'
;IIYSAMETSDRWGLAPWARPLADALQAWNIDLSMDAIAIRLGFWTWAVPGEWFGVPYGNFFAWFVVTASFSGFIRLLRGWRERSVLGYLYPWPAVLLSLVILLWLDQVYVDFAYPRGLQLTVLGVLLMLGLSALWFARHTLRPPRSVDWPVALVPLVFHVYYTAALFLHGYHRQTPPLAIVSIAMLLLGLAVHLLPWLLRRRPSTIDRRPV
;
A
#
# COMPACT_ATOMS: atom_id res chain seq x y z
N ILE A 1 0.73 6.64 6.00
CA ILE A 1 0.54 5.60 4.95
C ILE A 1 -0.70 4.76 5.23
N ILE A 2 -0.71 3.91 6.27
CA ILE A 2 -1.80 2.94 6.50
C ILE A 2 -3.19 3.59 6.59
N TYR A 3 -3.34 4.68 7.37
CA TYR A 3 -4.60 5.42 7.46
C TYR A 3 -5.15 5.86 6.09
N SER A 4 -4.29 6.44 5.24
CA SER A 4 -4.66 6.88 3.90
C SER A 4 -5.10 5.72 3.00
N ALA A 5 -4.42 4.58 3.12
CA ALA A 5 -4.77 3.38 2.36
C ALA A 5 -6.16 2.86 2.78
N MET A 6 -6.40 2.77 4.09
CA MET A 6 -7.67 2.35 4.68
C MET A 6 -8.85 3.23 4.27
N GLU A 7 -8.66 4.55 4.32
CA GLU A 7 -9.69 5.51 3.92
C GLU A 7 -9.97 5.43 2.41
N THR A 8 -8.94 5.17 1.60
CA THR A 8 -9.11 4.95 0.16
C THR A 8 -9.93 3.69 -0.13
N SER A 9 -9.57 2.55 0.47
CA SER A 9 -10.28 1.28 0.23
C SER A 9 -11.71 1.30 0.78
N ASP A 10 -11.97 2.06 1.85
CA ASP A 10 -13.31 2.31 2.37
C ASP A 10 -14.18 3.07 1.36
N ARG A 11 -13.62 4.09 0.71
CA ARG A 11 -14.31 4.90 -0.29
C ARG A 11 -14.59 4.16 -1.58
N TRP A 12 -13.80 3.14 -1.92
CA TRP A 12 -14.07 2.28 -3.07
C TRP A 12 -15.26 1.36 -2.86
N GLY A 13 -15.85 1.29 -1.66
CA GLY A 13 -16.97 0.39 -1.39
C GLY A 13 -16.61 -1.09 -1.52
N LEU A 14 -15.31 -1.43 -1.50
CA LEU A 14 -14.83 -2.81 -1.57
C LEU A 14 -15.46 -3.68 -0.48
N ALA A 15 -15.61 -4.97 -0.78
CA ALA A 15 -15.98 -5.98 0.19
C ALA A 15 -15.04 -5.92 1.42
N PRO A 16 -15.57 -5.99 2.67
CA PRO A 16 -14.77 -5.79 3.87
C PRO A 16 -13.53 -6.70 3.98
N TRP A 17 -13.62 -7.95 3.51
CA TRP A 17 -12.52 -8.92 3.54
C TRP A 17 -11.36 -8.55 2.61
N ALA A 18 -11.62 -7.81 1.52
CA ALA A 18 -10.61 -7.44 0.54
C ALA A 18 -9.87 -6.14 0.89
N ARG A 19 -10.46 -5.28 1.74
CA ARG A 19 -9.89 -3.97 2.10
C ARG A 19 -8.49 -4.06 2.68
N PRO A 20 -8.19 -4.94 3.66
CA PRO A 20 -6.85 -4.98 4.25
C PRO A 20 -5.75 -5.35 3.24
N LEU A 21 -6.05 -6.22 2.27
CA LEU A 21 -5.12 -6.58 1.21
C LEU A 21 -4.96 -5.45 0.17
N ALA A 22 -6.04 -4.74 -0.14
CA ALA A 22 -5.98 -3.52 -0.94
C ALA A 22 -5.14 -2.42 -0.25
N ASP A 23 -5.21 -2.33 1.08
CA ASP A 23 -4.44 -1.37 1.87
C ASP A 23 -2.94 -1.69 1.83
N ALA A 24 -2.58 -2.98 1.92
CA ALA A 24 -1.21 -3.45 1.81
C ALA A 24 -0.60 -3.20 0.41
N LEU A 25 -1.37 -3.41 -0.66
CA LEU A 25 -0.94 -3.06 -2.02
C LEU A 25 -0.68 -1.56 -2.19
N GLN A 26 -1.49 -0.71 -1.56
CA GLN A 26 -1.27 0.74 -1.57
C GLN A 26 0.00 1.14 -0.79
N ALA A 27 0.30 0.46 0.33
CA ALA A 27 1.56 0.68 1.04
C ALA A 27 2.76 0.29 0.16
N TRP A 28 2.69 -0.87 -0.52
CA TRP A 28 3.70 -1.30 -1.48
C TRP A 28 3.90 -0.34 -2.64
N ASN A 29 2.84 0.29 -3.13
CA ASN A 29 2.98 1.29 -4.18
C ASN A 29 3.95 2.42 -3.76
N ILE A 30 3.89 2.87 -2.50
CA ILE A 30 4.84 3.87 -1.98
C ILE A 30 6.22 3.24 -1.76
N ASP A 31 6.26 2.15 -1.00
CA ASP A 31 7.48 1.51 -0.49
C ASP A 31 8.44 1.08 -1.62
N LEU A 32 7.92 0.48 -2.70
CA LEU A 32 8.71 0.00 -3.84
C LEU A 32 9.59 1.06 -4.52
N SER A 33 9.29 2.35 -4.33
CA SER A 33 10.08 3.46 -4.88
C SER A 33 10.78 4.28 -3.80
N MET A 34 10.07 4.59 -2.71
CA MET A 34 10.48 5.52 -1.68
C MET A 34 11.74 5.06 -0.93
N ASP A 35 11.76 3.82 -0.45
CA ASP A 35 12.78 3.38 0.52
C ASP A 35 14.17 3.32 -0.12
N ALA A 36 14.25 2.94 -1.40
CA ALA A 36 15.51 2.94 -2.13
C ALA A 36 16.10 4.36 -2.26
N ILE A 37 15.25 5.39 -2.30
CA ILE A 37 15.70 6.78 -2.38
C ILE A 37 15.99 7.30 -0.96
N ALA A 38 15.18 6.93 0.03
CA ALA A 38 15.34 7.31 1.43
C ALA A 38 16.69 6.88 2.01
N ILE A 39 17.16 5.66 1.71
CA ILE A 39 18.49 5.20 2.16
C ILE A 39 19.62 6.00 1.53
N ARG A 40 19.45 6.52 0.30
CA ARG A 40 20.44 7.36 -0.39
C ARG A 40 20.48 8.79 0.17
N LEU A 41 19.34 9.25 0.69
CA LEU A 41 19.23 10.51 1.42
C LEU A 41 19.72 10.43 2.87
N GLY A 42 20.05 9.23 3.36
CA GLY A 42 20.54 9.02 4.72
C GLY A 42 19.43 9.03 5.79
N PHE A 43 18.17 8.84 5.42
CA PHE A 43 17.09 8.77 6.41
C PHE A 43 17.18 7.52 7.28
N TRP A 44 17.68 6.41 6.72
CA TRP A 44 18.05 5.21 7.47
C TRP A 44 19.03 4.37 6.65
N THR A 45 19.65 3.41 7.31
CA THR A 45 20.61 2.49 6.70
C THR A 45 20.31 1.06 7.14
N TRP A 46 20.47 0.12 6.23
CA TRP A 46 20.45 -1.30 6.54
C TRP A 46 21.86 -1.78 6.87
N ALA A 47 22.00 -2.72 7.80
CA ALA A 47 23.30 -3.30 8.14
C ALA A 47 23.95 -3.98 6.92
N VAL A 48 23.12 -4.59 6.07
CA VAL A 48 23.52 -5.17 4.79
C VAL A 48 22.65 -4.54 3.69
N PRO A 49 23.23 -4.02 2.60
CA PRO A 49 22.45 -3.55 1.46
C PRO A 49 21.56 -4.67 0.92
N GLY A 50 20.27 -4.38 0.79
CA GLY A 50 19.31 -5.36 0.32
C GLY A 50 19.21 -5.45 -1.21
N GLU A 51 18.46 -6.44 -1.65
CA GLU A 51 18.38 -6.90 -3.04
C GLU A 51 17.66 -5.90 -3.96
N TRP A 52 16.71 -5.13 -3.43
CA TRP A 52 15.95 -4.14 -4.19
C TRP A 52 16.59 -2.76 -4.09
N PHE A 53 17.57 -2.50 -4.96
CA PHE A 53 18.28 -1.22 -5.01
C PHE A 53 18.90 -0.79 -3.66
N GLY A 54 19.25 -1.75 -2.80
CA GLY A 54 19.74 -1.52 -1.45
C GLY A 54 18.71 -1.73 -0.33
N VAL A 55 17.43 -1.98 -0.66
CA VAL A 55 16.36 -2.29 0.30
C VAL A 55 16.15 -3.81 0.39
N PRO A 56 16.16 -4.43 1.59
CA PRO A 56 15.96 -5.87 1.72
C PRO A 56 14.56 -6.30 1.33
N TYR A 57 14.41 -7.48 0.72
CA TYR A 57 13.07 -8.01 0.40
C TYR A 57 12.18 -8.20 1.64
N GLY A 58 12.79 -8.42 2.81
CA GLY A 58 12.09 -8.48 4.10
C GLY A 58 11.34 -7.18 4.44
N ASN A 59 11.78 -6.02 3.96
CA ASN A 59 11.10 -4.75 4.18
C ASN A 59 9.71 -4.74 3.54
N PHE A 60 9.62 -5.14 2.27
CA PHE A 60 8.34 -5.23 1.55
C PHE A 60 7.43 -6.27 2.21
N PHE A 61 7.98 -7.43 2.59
CA PHE A 61 7.23 -8.45 3.33
C PHE A 61 6.61 -7.86 4.61
N ALA A 62 7.42 -7.20 5.44
CA ALA A 62 6.98 -6.58 6.68
C ALA A 62 5.89 -5.53 6.44
N TRP A 63 6.08 -4.64 5.46
CA TRP A 63 5.10 -3.61 5.11
C TRP A 63 3.76 -4.19 4.64
N PHE A 64 3.78 -5.28 3.88
CA PHE A 64 2.55 -5.96 3.47
C PHE A 64 1.82 -6.53 4.70
N VAL A 65 2.53 -7.31 5.50
CA VAL A 65 1.98 -8.04 6.65
C VAL A 65 1.44 -7.07 7.70
N VAL A 66 2.21 -6.05 8.08
CA VAL A 66 1.78 -5.09 9.11
C VAL A 66 0.59 -4.26 8.64
N THR A 67 0.57 -3.83 7.37
CA THR A 67 -0.53 -3.03 6.83
C THR A 67 -1.81 -3.85 6.73
N ALA A 68 -1.74 -5.07 6.20
CA ALA A 68 -2.89 -5.96 6.09
C ALA A 68 -3.43 -6.36 7.47
N SER A 69 -2.57 -6.80 8.38
CA SER A 69 -3.00 -7.23 9.72
C SER A 69 -3.56 -6.06 10.54
N PHE A 70 -2.88 -4.90 10.57
CA PHE A 70 -3.36 -3.72 11.28
C PHE A 70 -4.69 -3.22 10.72
N SER A 71 -4.84 -3.09 9.40
CA SER A 71 -6.11 -2.70 8.77
C SER A 71 -7.22 -3.71 9.13
N GLY A 72 -6.93 -5.00 9.04
CA GLY A 72 -7.87 -6.07 9.41
C GLY A 72 -8.35 -5.96 10.86
N PHE A 73 -7.42 -5.85 11.81
CA PHE A 73 -7.76 -5.76 13.23
C PHE A 73 -8.47 -4.45 13.59
N ILE A 74 -8.04 -3.31 13.05
CA ILE A 74 -8.75 -2.03 13.26
C ILE A 74 -10.20 -2.13 12.81
N ARG A 75 -10.48 -2.81 11.69
CA ARG A 75 -11.85 -3.01 11.18
C ARG A 75 -12.64 -3.99 12.02
N LEU A 76 -12.03 -5.10 12.42
CA LEU A 76 -12.65 -6.12 13.27
C LEU A 76 -13.04 -5.57 14.65
N LEU A 77 -12.15 -4.79 15.26
CA LEU A 77 -12.31 -4.29 16.63
C LEU A 77 -13.08 -2.97 16.70
N ARG A 78 -13.40 -2.32 15.57
CA ARG A 78 -14.08 -1.01 15.53
C ARG A 78 -15.40 -0.99 16.30
N GLY A 79 -16.14 -2.11 16.30
CA GLY A 79 -17.41 -2.24 17.02
C GLY A 79 -17.27 -2.18 18.56
N TRP A 80 -16.06 -2.28 19.10
CA TRP A 80 -15.83 -2.13 20.54
C TRP A 80 -16.16 -0.72 21.03
N ARG A 81 -15.96 0.29 20.17
CA ARG A 81 -16.29 1.69 20.45
C ARG A 81 -17.72 1.90 20.92
N GLU A 82 -18.65 1.12 20.37
CA GLU A 82 -20.09 1.25 20.65
C GLU A 82 -20.50 0.62 21.98
N ARG A 83 -19.63 -0.18 22.60
CA ARG A 83 -19.95 -0.97 23.80
C ARG A 83 -19.60 -0.25 25.11
N SER A 84 -18.59 0.62 25.11
CA SER A 84 -18.16 1.35 26.32
C SER A 84 -17.20 2.50 25.98
N VAL A 85 -16.94 3.40 26.94
CA VAL A 85 -15.90 4.44 26.84
C VAL A 85 -14.51 3.82 26.67
N LEU A 86 -14.22 2.68 27.33
CA LEU A 86 -12.98 1.93 27.11
C LEU A 86 -12.91 1.34 25.68
N GLY A 87 -14.03 1.25 24.98
CA GLY A 87 -14.11 0.85 23.59
C GLY A 87 -13.29 1.72 22.64
N TYR A 88 -12.99 2.97 23.00
CA TYR A 88 -12.08 3.84 22.23
C TYR A 88 -10.63 3.34 22.22
N LEU A 89 -10.27 2.42 23.12
CA LEU A 89 -8.93 1.84 23.19
C LEU A 89 -8.69 0.75 22.15
N TYR A 90 -9.67 0.40 21.31
CA TYR A 90 -9.55 -0.65 20.28
C TYR A 90 -8.35 -0.52 19.30
N PRO A 91 -7.75 0.66 19.04
CA PRO A 91 -6.54 0.72 18.22
C PRO A 91 -5.33 0.06 18.90
N TRP A 92 -5.22 0.10 20.23
CA TRP A 92 -4.11 -0.50 20.96
C TRP A 92 -4.01 -2.03 20.81
N PRO A 93 -5.08 -2.83 21.02
CA PRO A 93 -5.05 -4.25 20.73
C PRO A 93 -4.87 -4.52 19.22
N ALA A 94 -5.35 -3.66 18.32
CA ALA A 94 -5.09 -3.83 16.89
C ALA A 94 -3.59 -3.68 16.57
N VAL A 95 -2.91 -2.67 17.15
CA VAL A 95 -1.45 -2.53 17.07
C VAL A 95 -0.78 -3.78 17.63
N LEU A 96 -1.11 -4.17 18.86
CA LEU A 96 -0.49 -5.32 19.52
C LEU A 96 -0.63 -6.61 18.70
N LEU A 97 -1.83 -6.93 18.24
CA LEU A 97 -2.09 -8.11 17.43
C LEU A 97 -1.36 -8.05 16.08
N SER A 98 -1.32 -6.87 15.43
CA SER A 98 -0.56 -6.70 14.18
C SER A 98 0.94 -6.86 14.36
N LEU A 99 1.50 -6.38 15.48
CA LEU A 99 2.92 -6.55 15.82
C LEU A 99 3.24 -8.01 16.13
N VAL A 100 2.38 -8.71 16.88
CA VAL A 100 2.56 -10.14 17.15
C VAL A 100 2.56 -10.94 15.85
N ILE A 101 1.61 -10.66 14.94
CA ILE A 101 1.58 -11.31 13.62
C ILE A 101 2.84 -10.97 12.81
N LEU A 102 3.24 -9.70 12.77
CA LEU A 102 4.44 -9.27 12.06
C LEU A 102 5.67 -10.00 12.58
N LEU A 103 5.94 -9.95 13.89
CA LEU A 103 7.13 -10.57 14.50
C LEU A 103 7.15 -12.07 14.28
N TRP A 104 6.01 -12.75 14.43
CA TRP A 104 5.93 -14.19 14.20
C TRP A 104 6.17 -14.56 12.74
N LEU A 105 5.53 -13.85 11.80
CA LEU A 105 5.70 -14.11 10.37
C LEU A 105 7.09 -13.68 9.85
N ASP A 106 7.68 -12.64 10.43
CA ASP A 106 9.04 -12.19 10.12
C ASP A 106 10.07 -13.23 10.57
N GLN A 107 9.89 -13.81 11.77
CA GLN A 107 10.70 -14.94 12.21
C GLN A 107 10.59 -16.13 11.24
N VAL A 108 9.38 -16.49 10.81
CA VAL A 108 9.17 -17.54 9.79
C VAL A 108 9.85 -17.17 8.46
N TYR A 109 9.77 -15.90 8.04
CA TYR A 109 10.43 -15.43 6.83
C TYR A 109 11.95 -15.59 6.91
N VAL A 110 12.56 -15.18 8.02
CA VAL A 110 14.01 -15.24 8.27
C VAL A 110 14.50 -16.68 8.42
N ASP A 111 13.77 -17.55 9.11
CA ASP A 111 14.19 -18.93 9.35
C ASP A 111 13.92 -19.85 8.15
N PHE A 112 12.87 -19.55 7.38
CA PHE A 112 12.41 -20.41 6.29
C PHE A 112 12.73 -19.86 4.90
N ALA A 113 12.20 -18.68 4.57
CA ALA A 113 12.20 -18.16 3.20
C ALA A 113 13.57 -17.60 2.80
N TYR A 114 14.20 -16.83 3.69
CA TYR A 114 15.48 -16.17 3.44
C TYR A 114 16.64 -17.15 3.14
N PRO A 115 16.89 -18.20 3.95
CA PRO A 115 18.03 -19.11 3.72
C PRO A 115 17.85 -20.00 2.50
N ARG A 116 16.61 -20.13 1.99
CA ARG A 116 16.25 -20.96 0.83
C ARG A 116 16.15 -20.17 -0.47
N GLY A 117 16.41 -18.86 -0.46
CA GLY A 117 16.28 -18.04 -1.67
C GLY A 117 14.83 -17.86 -2.14
N LEU A 118 13.83 -18.00 -1.25
CA LEU A 118 12.41 -17.97 -1.60
C LEU A 118 11.78 -16.57 -1.49
N GLN A 119 12.57 -15.52 -1.25
CA GLN A 119 12.08 -14.16 -0.98
C GLN A 119 11.16 -13.64 -2.09
N LEU A 120 11.58 -13.73 -3.36
CA LEU A 120 10.78 -13.29 -4.50
C LEU A 120 9.51 -14.12 -4.69
N THR A 121 9.56 -15.42 -4.40
CA THR A 121 8.38 -16.29 -4.42
C THR A 121 7.36 -15.83 -3.39
N VAL A 122 7.80 -15.53 -2.16
CA VAL A 122 6.93 -15.02 -1.10
C VAL A 122 6.31 -13.68 -1.51
N LEU A 123 7.11 -12.73 -2.00
CA LEU A 123 6.59 -11.44 -2.47
C LEU A 123 5.62 -11.60 -3.64
N GLY A 124 5.91 -12.50 -4.58
CA GLY A 124 5.02 -12.84 -5.70
C GLY A 124 3.69 -13.41 -5.22
N VAL A 125 3.70 -14.31 -4.23
CA VAL A 125 2.47 -14.86 -3.62
C VAL A 125 1.66 -13.77 -2.94
N LEU A 126 2.28 -12.87 -2.19
CA LEU A 126 1.59 -11.75 -1.55
C LEU A 126 0.99 -10.77 -2.57
N LEU A 127 1.71 -10.48 -3.66
CA LEU A 127 1.19 -9.69 -4.77
C LEU A 127 -0.04 -10.36 -5.38
N MET A 128 0.07 -11.65 -5.71
CA MET A 128 -1.04 -12.41 -6.30
C MET A 128 -2.23 -12.50 -5.36
N LEU A 129 -2.01 -12.66 -4.06
CA LEU A 129 -3.06 -12.65 -3.05
C LEU A 129 -3.81 -11.31 -3.04
N GLY A 130 -3.09 -10.18 -3.02
CA GLY A 130 -3.69 -8.85 -3.06
C GLY A 130 -4.46 -8.59 -4.35
N LEU A 131 -3.87 -8.90 -5.51
CA LEU A 131 -4.51 -8.71 -6.81
C LEU A 131 -5.74 -9.61 -6.98
N SER A 132 -5.66 -10.85 -6.52
CA SER A 132 -6.79 -11.78 -6.54
C SER A 132 -7.92 -11.27 -5.64
N ALA A 133 -7.60 -10.75 -4.46
CA ALA A 133 -8.61 -10.15 -3.58
C ALA A 133 -9.35 -8.99 -4.26
N LEU A 134 -8.63 -8.09 -4.93
CA LEU A 134 -9.22 -7.01 -5.73
C LEU A 134 -10.06 -7.54 -6.89
N TRP A 135 -9.57 -8.55 -7.61
CA TRP A 135 -10.28 -9.17 -8.73
C TRP A 135 -11.61 -9.78 -8.31
N PHE A 136 -11.64 -10.58 -7.24
CA PHE A 136 -12.87 -11.21 -6.76
C PHE A 136 -13.82 -10.18 -6.11
N ALA A 137 -13.28 -9.15 -5.44
CA ALA A 137 -14.09 -8.10 -4.84
C ALA A 137 -14.55 -7.02 -5.84
N ARG A 138 -14.10 -7.05 -7.11
CA ARG A 138 -14.38 -5.98 -8.08
C ARG A 138 -15.86 -5.70 -8.30
N HIS A 139 -16.71 -6.72 -8.14
CA HIS A 139 -18.17 -6.59 -8.31
C HIS A 139 -18.81 -5.70 -7.23
N THR A 140 -18.10 -5.48 -6.13
CA THR A 140 -18.51 -4.58 -5.04
C THR A 140 -17.96 -3.15 -5.19
N LEU A 141 -17.02 -2.92 -6.13
CA LEU A 141 -16.39 -1.62 -6.32
C LEU A 141 -17.42 -0.55 -6.69
N ARG A 142 -17.39 0.54 -5.93
CA ARG A 142 -18.18 1.75 -6.14
C ARG A 142 -17.21 2.93 -6.21
N PRO A 143 -16.83 3.37 -7.43
CA PRO A 143 -15.93 4.50 -7.60
C PRO A 143 -16.42 5.75 -6.85
N PRO A 144 -15.58 6.45 -6.08
CA PRO A 144 -16.00 7.63 -5.33
C PRO A 144 -16.45 8.76 -6.26
N ARG A 145 -17.37 9.62 -5.77
CA ARG A 145 -17.92 10.75 -6.54
C ARG A 145 -16.96 11.95 -6.64
N SER A 146 -16.03 12.04 -5.70
CA SER A 146 -15.01 13.09 -5.61
C SER A 146 -13.70 12.48 -5.12
N VAL A 147 -12.60 13.16 -5.44
CA VAL A 147 -11.30 12.86 -4.85
C VAL A 147 -11.29 13.43 -3.44
N ASP A 148 -10.83 12.64 -2.47
CA ASP A 148 -10.46 13.14 -1.15
C ASP A 148 -9.03 13.63 -1.19
N TRP A 149 -8.85 14.94 -1.31
CA TRP A 149 -7.52 15.51 -1.43
C TRP A 149 -6.64 15.26 -0.20
N PRO A 150 -7.10 15.46 1.05
CA PRO A 150 -6.30 15.10 2.22
C PRO A 150 -5.76 13.68 2.19
N VAL A 151 -6.58 12.70 1.80
CA VAL A 151 -6.16 11.29 1.69
C VAL A 151 -5.22 11.10 0.51
N ALA A 152 -5.57 11.58 -0.68
CA ALA A 152 -4.77 11.39 -1.90
C ALA A 152 -3.42 12.13 -1.83
N LEU A 153 -3.30 13.21 -1.05
CA LEU A 153 -2.07 13.96 -0.85
C LEU A 153 -0.99 13.15 -0.13
N VAL A 154 -1.36 12.21 0.75
CA VAL A 154 -0.38 11.41 1.49
C VAL A 154 0.54 10.63 0.54
N PRO A 155 0.05 9.69 -0.30
CA PRO A 155 0.88 8.99 -1.27
C PRO A 155 1.50 9.94 -2.31
N LEU A 156 0.78 10.99 -2.72
CA LEU A 156 1.30 11.94 -3.71
C LEU A 156 2.54 12.67 -3.21
N VAL A 157 2.55 13.13 -1.95
CA VAL A 157 3.70 13.81 -1.36
C VAL A 157 4.89 12.88 -1.29
N PHE A 158 4.71 11.61 -0.87
CA PHE A 158 5.78 10.62 -0.89
C PHE A 158 6.34 10.45 -2.31
N HIS A 159 5.48 10.17 -3.29
CA HIS A 159 5.93 9.94 -4.66
C HIS A 159 6.63 11.16 -5.26
N VAL A 160 6.05 12.35 -5.13
CA VAL A 160 6.63 13.59 -5.68
C VAL A 160 7.94 13.92 -4.99
N TYR A 161 8.00 13.88 -3.66
CA TYR A 161 9.21 14.21 -2.91
C TYR A 161 10.37 13.28 -3.28
N TYR A 162 10.15 11.96 -3.20
CA TYR A 162 11.24 11.00 -3.44
C TYR A 162 11.62 10.95 -4.93
N THR A 163 10.65 11.03 -5.85
CA THR A 163 10.97 11.12 -7.28
C THR A 163 11.76 12.40 -7.59
N ALA A 164 11.38 13.55 -7.03
CA ALA A 164 12.14 14.79 -7.21
C ALA A 164 13.56 14.65 -6.65
N ALA A 165 13.72 14.09 -5.44
CA ALA A 165 15.02 13.85 -4.83
C ALA A 165 15.90 12.94 -5.71
N LEU A 166 15.35 11.88 -6.29
CA LEU A 166 16.06 10.98 -7.21
C LEU A 166 16.68 11.74 -8.41
N PHE A 167 15.96 12.71 -8.96
CA PHE A 167 16.44 13.50 -10.09
C PHE A 167 17.40 14.61 -9.66
N LEU A 168 17.05 15.37 -8.62
CA LEU A 168 17.84 16.51 -8.12
C LEU A 168 19.23 16.09 -7.64
N HIS A 169 19.33 14.95 -6.94
CA HIS A 169 20.61 14.42 -6.46
C HIS A 169 21.36 13.57 -7.50
N GLY A 170 20.81 13.40 -8.71
CA GLY A 170 21.49 12.65 -9.78
C GLY A 170 21.49 11.12 -9.62
N TYR A 171 20.76 10.56 -8.64
CA TYR A 171 20.70 9.12 -8.40
C TYR A 171 20.17 8.32 -9.58
N HIS A 172 19.30 8.91 -10.41
CA HIS A 172 18.83 8.32 -11.67
C HIS A 172 19.97 7.96 -12.64
N ARG A 173 21.14 8.61 -12.56
CA ARG A 173 22.30 8.30 -13.42
C ARG A 173 23.06 7.06 -12.92
N GLN A 174 23.06 6.83 -11.61
CA GLN A 174 23.74 5.71 -10.97
C GLN A 174 22.87 4.46 -10.95
N THR A 175 21.54 4.64 -10.86
CA THR A 175 20.58 3.54 -10.80
C THR A 175 19.39 3.82 -11.73
N PRO A 176 19.57 3.80 -13.07
CA PRO A 176 18.50 4.14 -14.01
C PRO A 176 17.19 3.34 -13.85
N PRO A 177 17.21 2.03 -13.56
CA PRO A 177 15.97 1.28 -13.34
C PRO A 177 15.12 1.82 -12.19
N LEU A 178 15.73 2.40 -11.14
CA LEU A 178 15.01 3.00 -10.03
C LEU A 178 14.20 4.23 -10.47
N ALA A 179 14.65 4.97 -11.48
CA ALA A 179 13.88 6.08 -12.05
C ALA A 179 12.63 5.59 -12.77
N ILE A 180 12.73 4.51 -13.52
CA ILE A 180 11.59 3.87 -14.18
C ILE A 180 10.58 3.40 -13.14
N VAL A 181 11.03 2.71 -12.10
CA VAL A 181 10.18 2.26 -10.99
C VAL A 181 9.50 3.43 -10.29
N SER A 182 10.25 4.49 -9.97
CA SER A 182 9.70 5.65 -9.24
C SER A 182 8.62 6.37 -10.04
N ILE A 183 8.87 6.60 -11.34
CA ILE A 183 7.86 7.19 -12.23
C ILE A 183 6.65 6.25 -12.36
N ALA A 184 6.87 4.95 -12.56
CA ALA A 184 5.78 3.98 -12.67
C ALA A 184 4.93 3.93 -11.40
N MET A 185 5.54 3.96 -10.21
CA MET A 185 4.82 3.97 -8.93
C MET A 185 4.06 5.27 -8.69
N LEU A 186 4.62 6.43 -9.06
CA LEU A 186 3.91 7.72 -9.04
C LEU A 186 2.67 7.67 -9.96
N LEU A 187 2.84 7.22 -11.20
CA LEU A 187 1.74 7.12 -12.17
C LEU A 187 0.67 6.13 -11.71
N LEU A 188 1.09 4.98 -11.14
CA LEU A 188 0.18 4.01 -10.56
C LEU A 188 -0.59 4.60 -9.38
N GLY A 189 0.07 5.31 -8.47
CA GLY A 189 -0.57 5.99 -7.34
C GLY A 189 -1.59 7.03 -7.81
N LEU A 190 -1.24 7.85 -8.80
CA LEU A 190 -2.16 8.80 -9.43
C LEU A 190 -3.37 8.07 -10.06
N ALA A 191 -3.15 6.98 -10.78
CA ALA A 191 -4.22 6.20 -11.38
C ALA A 191 -5.16 5.62 -10.32
N VAL A 192 -4.62 5.03 -9.27
CA VAL A 192 -5.38 4.44 -8.15
C VAL A 192 -6.30 5.46 -7.47
N HIS A 193 -5.84 6.70 -7.26
CA HIS A 193 -6.62 7.72 -6.57
C HIS A 193 -7.49 8.61 -7.47
N LEU A 194 -7.11 8.82 -8.74
CA LEU A 194 -7.80 9.77 -9.64
C LEU A 194 -8.66 9.09 -10.71
N LEU A 195 -8.25 7.92 -11.23
CA LEU A 195 -8.94 7.25 -12.34
C LEU A 195 -10.40 6.86 -12.01
N PRO A 196 -10.73 6.35 -10.80
CA PRO A 196 -12.11 6.02 -10.46
C PRO A 196 -13.07 7.21 -10.60
N TRP A 197 -12.59 8.40 -10.23
CA TRP A 197 -13.34 9.65 -10.36
C TRP A 197 -13.43 10.12 -11.83
N LEU A 198 -12.33 10.06 -12.58
CA LEU A 198 -12.29 10.44 -14.00
C LEU A 198 -13.25 9.60 -14.85
N LEU A 199 -13.28 8.28 -14.65
CA LEU A 199 -14.14 7.36 -15.40
C LEU A 199 -15.62 7.63 -15.16
N ARG A 200 -15.98 8.08 -13.95
CA ARG A 200 -17.38 8.38 -13.58
C ARG A 200 -17.87 9.74 -14.09
N ARG A 201 -16.96 10.67 -14.38
CA ARG A 201 -17.28 12.00 -14.94
C ARG A 201 -17.64 12.00 -16.42
N ARG A 202 -17.31 10.94 -17.17
CA ARG A 202 -17.68 10.86 -18.58
C ARG A 202 -19.20 10.71 -18.70
N PRO A 203 -19.92 11.65 -19.35
CA PRO A 203 -21.31 11.46 -19.67
C PRO A 203 -21.42 10.19 -20.51
N SER A 204 -22.30 9.26 -20.15
CA SER A 204 -22.63 8.14 -21.01
C SER A 204 -23.16 8.70 -22.33
N THR A 205 -22.42 8.52 -23.42
CA THR A 205 -22.81 8.89 -24.79
C THR A 205 -24.00 8.07 -25.32
N ILE A 206 -24.71 7.33 -24.47
CA ILE A 206 -25.74 6.35 -24.83
C ILE A 206 -27.17 6.86 -24.52
N ASP A 207 -27.34 8.10 -24.05
CA ASP A 207 -28.69 8.65 -23.79
C ASP A 207 -29.07 9.77 -24.77
N ARG A 208 -29.00 9.45 -26.07
CA ARG A 208 -29.72 10.19 -27.12
C ARG A 208 -30.68 9.23 -27.80
N ARG A 209 -31.85 9.01 -27.20
CA ARG A 209 -33.02 8.57 -27.96
C ARG A 209 -33.80 9.82 -28.40
N PRO A 210 -34.05 10.02 -29.69
CA PRO A 210 -34.98 11.07 -30.12
C PRO A 210 -36.40 10.67 -29.74
N VAL A 211 -37.17 11.67 -29.31
CA VAL A 211 -38.62 11.63 -29.06
C VAL A 211 -39.38 11.44 -30.36
#